data_AF-A0A067JY08-F1
#
_entry.id   AF-A0A067JY08-F1
#
_cell.length_a   1.000
_cell.length_b   1.000
_cell.length_c   1.000
_cell.angle_alpha   90.00
_cell.angle_beta   90.00
_cell.angle_gamma   90.00
#
_symmetry.space_group_name_H-M   'P 1'
#
loop_
_entity.id
_entity.type
_entity.pdbx_description
1 polymer ?
#
loop_
_entity_poly.entity_id
_entity_poly.type
_entity_poly.pdbx_seq_one_letter_code
_entity_poly.pdbx_strand_id
1 'polypeptide(L)'
;MKGAVTAVLVVVALVQLMAMPGEAVDCGQVNAALAPCIPFLTGADTAPSAACCGGVKNLKVLAPTTADRRAACDCVKAASSHYPNINEDSASSLPKKCGVEVNIPISKNINCQK
;
A
#
# COMPACT_ATOMS: atom_id res chain seq x y z
N MET A 1 -30.39 -32.00 14.34
CA MET A 1 -29.23 -31.84 13.44
C MET A 1 -29.28 -30.59 12.55
N LYS A 2 -30.46 -30.20 12.01
CA LYS A 2 -30.58 -29.00 11.14
C LYS A 2 -30.29 -27.67 11.85
N GLY A 3 -30.71 -27.52 13.12
CA GLY A 3 -30.55 -26.29 13.90
C GLY A 3 -29.11 -25.98 14.33
N ALA A 4 -28.28 -27.01 14.55
CA ALA A 4 -26.86 -26.82 14.88
C ALA A 4 -26.08 -26.28 13.67
N VAL A 5 -26.39 -26.76 12.46
CA VAL A 5 -25.74 -26.32 11.22
C VAL A 5 -26.11 -24.87 10.89
N THR A 6 -27.37 -24.47 11.13
CA THR A 6 -27.82 -23.08 10.94
C THR A 6 -27.19 -22.14 11.97
N ALA A 7 -27.09 -22.56 13.23
CA ALA A 7 -26.41 -21.77 14.26
C ALA A 7 -24.92 -21.56 13.95
N VAL A 8 -24.21 -22.60 13.49
CA VAL A 8 -22.78 -22.50 13.11
C VAL A 8 -22.57 -21.57 11.92
N LEU A 9 -23.43 -21.63 10.89
CA LEU A 9 -23.35 -20.73 9.73
C LEU A 9 -23.56 -19.26 10.11
N VAL A 10 -24.51 -18.99 11.00
CA VAL A 10 -24.78 -17.62 11.48
C VAL A 10 -23.62 -17.11 12.33
N VAL A 11 -23.04 -17.94 13.21
CA VAL A 11 -21.89 -17.55 14.03
C VAL A 11 -20.65 -17.32 13.16
N VAL A 12 -20.39 -18.16 12.15
CA VAL A 12 -19.28 -17.95 11.19
C VAL A 12 -19.49 -16.66 10.38
N ALA A 13 -20.71 -16.37 9.94
CA ALA A 13 -21.03 -15.13 9.22
C ALA A 13 -20.83 -13.87 10.09
N LEU A 14 -21.12 -13.94 11.39
CA LEU A 14 -20.89 -12.85 12.33
C LEU A 14 -19.40 -12.65 12.65
N VAL A 15 -18.60 -13.72 12.66
CA VAL A 15 -17.13 -13.64 12.85
C VAL A 15 -16.42 -13.00 11.64
N GLN A 16 -16.96 -13.15 10.42
CA GLN A 16 -16.44 -12.44 9.23
C GLN A 16 -16.70 -10.92 9.30
N LEU A 17 -17.65 -10.47 10.12
CA LEU A 17 -17.98 -9.06 10.31
C LEU A 17 -17.11 -8.39 11.37
N MET A 18 -16.29 -9.15 12.09
CA MET A 18 -15.25 -8.63 12.98
C MET A 18 -13.96 -8.38 12.18
N ALA A 19 -14.08 -7.63 11.08
CA ALA A 19 -12.98 -6.78 10.66
C ALA A 19 -12.86 -5.71 11.74
N MET A 20 -12.03 -6.00 12.75
CA MET A 20 -11.47 -4.97 13.61
C MET A 20 -11.00 -3.86 12.65
N PRO A 21 -11.46 -2.60 12.77
CA PRO A 21 -10.72 -1.51 12.18
C PRO A 21 -9.42 -1.45 13.00
N GLY A 22 -8.46 -2.32 12.68
CA GLY A 22 -7.07 -2.05 12.99
C GLY A 22 -6.79 -0.74 12.30
N GLU A 23 -6.42 0.29 13.07
CA GLU A 23 -6.06 1.65 12.64
C GLU A 23 -5.89 1.69 11.12
N ALA A 24 -6.98 1.98 10.40
CA ALA A 24 -7.01 1.78 8.97
C ALA A 24 -5.88 2.60 8.38
N VAL A 25 -4.98 1.98 7.61
CA VAL A 25 -3.85 2.69 6.98
C VAL A 25 -4.37 3.98 6.38
N ASP A 26 -3.90 5.12 6.88
CA ASP A 26 -4.36 6.42 6.41
C ASP A 26 -3.71 6.72 5.07
N CYS A 27 -4.53 6.78 4.02
CA CYS A 27 -4.04 7.14 2.68
C CYS A 27 -3.46 8.56 2.66
N GLY A 28 -3.87 9.45 3.57
CA GLY A 28 -3.24 10.76 3.74
C GLY A 28 -1.76 10.65 4.11
N GLN A 29 -1.44 9.82 5.10
CA GLN A 29 -0.06 9.51 5.49
C GLN A 29 0.74 8.82 4.38
N VAL A 30 0.14 7.87 3.65
CA VAL A 30 0.79 7.21 2.50
C VAL A 30 1.12 8.22 1.40
N ASN A 31 0.19 9.11 1.07
CA ASN A 31 0.37 10.14 0.06
C ASN A 31 1.46 11.14 0.47
N ALA A 32 1.44 11.59 1.72
CA ALA A 32 2.45 12.49 2.26
C ALA A 32 3.85 11.86 2.24
N ALA A 33 3.96 10.57 2.55
CA ALA A 33 5.22 9.83 2.49
C ALA A 33 5.76 9.73 1.05
N LEU A 34 4.89 9.53 0.04
CA LEU A 34 5.32 9.34 -1.35
C LEU A 34 5.39 10.62 -2.18
N ALA A 35 4.77 11.73 -1.74
CA ALA A 35 4.84 13.02 -2.39
C ALA A 35 6.26 13.46 -2.83
N PRO A 36 7.31 13.36 -1.98
CA PRO A 36 8.67 13.73 -2.39
C PRO A 36 9.28 12.82 -3.47
N CYS A 37 8.65 11.69 -3.80
CA CYS A 37 9.10 10.77 -4.85
C CYS A 37 8.60 11.13 -6.24
N ILE A 38 7.59 12.00 -6.37
CA ILE A 38 6.95 12.33 -7.65
C ILE A 38 7.96 12.75 -8.74
N PRO A 39 8.97 13.60 -8.49
CA PRO A 39 9.94 13.98 -9.52
C PRO A 39 10.72 12.78 -10.09
N PHE A 40 11.13 11.84 -9.23
CA PHE A 40 11.80 10.62 -9.66
C PHE A 40 10.84 9.66 -10.38
N LEU A 41 9.63 9.49 -9.83
CA LEU A 41 8.59 8.62 -10.41
C LEU A 41 8.11 9.08 -11.78
N THR A 42 8.18 10.38 -12.07
CA THR A 42 7.80 10.97 -13.36
C THR A 42 8.99 11.18 -14.30
N GLY A 43 10.20 10.84 -13.87
CA GLY A 43 11.43 10.96 -14.67
C GLY A 43 12.02 12.37 -14.75
N ALA A 44 11.53 13.31 -13.95
CA ALA A 44 12.15 14.63 -13.82
C ALA A 44 13.52 14.55 -13.12
N ASP A 45 13.65 13.64 -12.15
CA ASP A 45 14.91 13.32 -11.48
C ASP A 45 15.41 11.92 -11.86
N THR A 46 16.73 11.76 -11.99
CA THR A 46 17.38 10.47 -12.31
C THR A 46 17.62 9.58 -11.08
N ALA A 47 17.48 10.16 -9.88
CA ALA A 47 17.64 9.48 -8.60
C ALA A 47 16.62 9.97 -7.57
N PRO A 48 16.15 9.11 -6.65
CA PRO A 48 15.27 9.54 -5.57
C PRO A 48 16.00 10.45 -4.58
N SER A 49 15.32 11.48 -4.13
CA SER A 49 15.81 12.36 -3.07
C SER A 49 15.89 11.64 -1.72
N ALA A 50 16.67 12.17 -0.78
CA ALA A 50 16.73 11.66 0.58
C ALA A 50 15.34 11.68 1.27
N ALA A 51 14.54 12.72 1.00
CA ALA A 51 13.17 12.83 1.49
C ALA A 51 12.27 11.73 0.90
N CYS A 52 12.38 11.44 -0.39
CA CYS A 52 11.67 10.32 -1.02
C CYS A 52 12.03 9.00 -0.35
N CYS A 53 13.31 8.70 -0.17
CA CYS A 53 13.71 7.46 0.49
C CYS A 53 13.32 7.40 1.96
N GLY A 54 13.27 8.53 2.67
CA GLY A 54 12.68 8.61 4.01
C GLY A 54 11.19 8.25 4.00
N GLY A 55 10.44 8.74 3.01
CA GLY A 55 9.04 8.39 2.79
C GLY A 55 8.81 6.92 2.50
N VAL A 56 9.61 6.31 1.61
CA VAL A 56 9.53 4.87 1.30
C VAL A 56 9.83 4.01 2.55
N LYS A 57 10.79 4.43 3.39
CA LYS A 57 11.05 3.77 4.68
C LYS A 57 9.84 3.90 5.62
N ASN A 58 9.23 5.08 5.68
CA ASN A 58 8.04 5.30 6.50
C ASN A 58 6.85 4.43 6.03
N LEU A 59 6.68 4.25 4.72
CA LEU A 59 5.63 3.39 4.17
C LEU A 59 5.73 1.94 4.68
N LYS A 60 6.95 1.42 4.87
CA LYS A 60 7.18 0.10 5.49
C LYS A 60 6.73 0.07 6.96
N VAL A 61 6.93 1.16 7.69
CA VAL A 61 6.54 1.28 9.10
C VAL A 61 5.02 1.41 9.26
N LEU A 62 4.36 2.12 8.33
CA LEU A 62 2.90 2.28 8.30
C LEU A 62 2.15 0.97 8.00
N ALA A 63 2.84 -0.06 7.51
CA ALA A 63 2.20 -1.29 7.05
C ALA A 63 2.88 -2.57 7.58
N PRO A 64 2.85 -2.81 8.90
CA PRO A 64 3.53 -3.95 9.53
C PRO A 64 2.87 -5.29 9.18
N THR A 65 1.54 -5.34 9.05
CA THR A 65 0.81 -6.59 8.78
C THR A 65 0.48 -6.77 7.30
N THR A 66 0.08 -7.97 6.91
CA THR A 66 -0.41 -8.22 5.54
C THR A 66 -1.64 -7.40 5.21
N ALA A 67 -2.56 -7.22 6.17
CA ALA A 67 -3.75 -6.40 5.97
C ALA A 67 -3.36 -4.94 5.69
N ASP A 68 -2.44 -4.40 6.49
CA ASP A 68 -1.96 -3.03 6.30
C ASP A 68 -1.23 -2.85 4.97
N ARG A 69 -0.43 -3.82 4.55
CA ARG A 69 0.25 -3.76 3.24
C ARG A 69 -0.74 -3.73 2.07
N ARG A 70 -1.84 -4.48 2.18
CA ARG A 70 -2.91 -4.44 1.16
C ARG A 70 -3.60 -3.08 1.15
N ALA A 71 -3.96 -2.56 2.32
CA ALA A 71 -4.57 -1.23 2.44
C ALA A 71 -3.63 -0.12 1.92
N ALA A 72 -2.36 -0.15 2.31
CA ALA A 72 -1.34 0.76 1.82
C ALA A 72 -1.17 0.65 0.30
N CYS A 73 -1.17 -0.57 -0.26
CA CYS A 73 -1.11 -0.78 -1.70
C CYS A 73 -2.31 -0.14 -2.41
N ASP A 74 -3.54 -0.30 -1.88
CA ASP A 74 -4.74 0.32 -2.45
C ASP A 74 -4.62 1.86 -2.41
N CYS A 75 -4.09 2.44 -1.32
CA CYS A 75 -3.77 3.86 -1.25
C CYS A 75 -2.73 4.28 -2.31
N VAL A 76 -1.63 3.54 -2.45
CA VAL A 76 -0.58 3.82 -3.45
C VAL A 76 -1.12 3.75 -4.87
N LYS A 77 -1.97 2.77 -5.16
CA LYS A 77 -2.62 2.63 -6.47
C LYS A 77 -3.52 3.82 -6.78
N ALA A 78 -4.35 4.24 -5.81
CA ALA A 78 -5.20 5.42 -5.95
C ALA A 78 -4.34 6.68 -6.18
N ALA A 79 -3.30 6.88 -5.36
CA ALA A 79 -2.36 8.00 -5.49
C ALA A 79 -1.70 8.02 -6.88
N SER A 80 -1.19 6.88 -7.33
CA SER A 80 -0.49 6.73 -8.61
C SER A 80 -1.41 7.02 -9.80
N SER A 81 -2.71 6.76 -9.67
CA SER A 81 -3.70 7.01 -10.72
C SER A 81 -3.90 8.51 -11.01
N HIS A 82 -3.53 9.40 -10.07
CA HIS A 82 -3.55 10.85 -10.28
C HIS A 82 -2.37 11.36 -11.12
N TYR A 83 -1.36 10.52 -11.37
CA TYR A 83 -0.15 10.88 -12.11
C TYR A 83 -0.03 10.03 -13.38
N PRO A 84 -0.61 10.47 -14.51
CA PRO A 84 -0.65 9.67 -15.74
C PRO A 84 0.74 9.34 -16.30
N ASN A 85 1.73 10.20 -16.00
CA ASN A 85 3.11 10.13 -16.44
C ASN A 85 4.06 9.40 -15.48
N ILE A 86 3.56 8.64 -14.49
CA ILE A 86 4.43 7.75 -13.72
C ILE A 86 5.09 6.74 -14.65
N ASN A 87 6.42 6.68 -14.54
CA ASN A 87 7.28 5.70 -15.15
C ASN A 87 7.34 4.45 -14.25
N GLU A 88 6.86 3.32 -14.77
CA GLU A 88 6.77 2.06 -14.02
C GLU A 88 8.15 1.45 -13.70
N ASP A 89 9.18 1.72 -14.50
CA ASP A 89 10.56 1.27 -14.24
C ASP A 89 11.18 2.07 -13.08
N SER A 90 10.94 3.38 -13.04
CA SER A 90 11.30 4.23 -11.89
C SER A 90 10.58 3.74 -10.63
N ALA A 91 9.27 3.51 -10.72
CA ALA A 91 8.47 3.07 -9.58
C ALA A 91 8.92 1.69 -9.04
N SER A 92 9.21 0.74 -9.94
CA SER A 92 9.69 -0.61 -9.58
C SER A 92 11.12 -0.60 -9.02
N SER A 93 11.97 0.32 -9.47
CA SER A 93 13.36 0.43 -9.01
C SER A 93 13.52 1.27 -7.73
N LEU A 94 12.51 2.06 -7.36
CA LEU A 94 12.56 2.99 -6.24
C LEU A 94 12.94 2.32 -4.90
N PRO A 95 12.29 1.23 -4.45
CA PRO A 95 12.67 0.55 -3.21
C PRO A 95 14.15 0.16 -3.15
N LYS A 96 14.65 -0.44 -4.25
CA LYS A 96 16.03 -0.89 -4.36
C LYS A 96 17.01 0.29 -4.33
N LYS A 97 16.69 1.39 -5.03
CA LYS A 97 17.50 2.63 -5.00
C LYS A 97 17.52 3.29 -3.63
N CYS A 98 16.47 3.14 -2.85
CA CYS A 98 16.40 3.62 -1.47
C CYS A 98 16.97 2.65 -0.42
N GLY A 99 17.43 1.46 -0.84
CA GLY A 99 17.93 0.43 0.07
C GLY A 99 16.86 -0.10 1.02
N VAL A 100 15.60 -0.10 0.60
CA VAL A 100 14.46 -0.53 1.41
C VAL A 100 13.88 -1.80 0.81
N GLU A 101 13.84 -2.86 1.62
CA GLU A 101 13.03 -4.02 1.32
C GLU A 101 11.59 -3.75 1.79
N VAL A 102 10.71 -3.43 0.86
CA VAL A 102 9.29 -3.16 1.10
C VAL A 102 8.44 -4.11 0.25
N ASN A 103 7.48 -4.77 0.88
CA ASN A 103 6.52 -5.66 0.23
C ASN A 103 5.23 -4.90 -0.14
N ILE A 104 5.37 -3.63 -0.55
CA ILE A 104 4.29 -2.80 -1.07
C ILE A 104 4.74 -2.34 -2.45
N PRO A 105 4.15 -2.88 -3.53
CA PRO A 105 4.43 -2.45 -4.88
C PRO A 105 4.00 -1.00 -5.12
N ILE A 106 4.89 -0.20 -5.71
CA ILE A 106 4.61 1.18 -6.12
C ILE A 106 4.36 1.16 -7.63
N SER A 107 3.08 1.09 -8.02
CA SER A 107 2.67 1.03 -9.43
C SER A 107 1.19 1.40 -9.58
N LYS A 108 0.81 1.97 -10.72
CA LYS A 108 -0.60 2.27 -11.05
C LYS A 108 -1.40 1.03 -11.45
N ASN A 109 -0.73 0.00 -11.98
CA ASN A 109 -1.37 -1.19 -12.57
C ASN A 109 -1.38 -2.41 -11.65
N ILE A 110 -1.07 -2.19 -10.37
CA ILE A 110 -0.87 -3.28 -9.44
C ILE A 110 -2.19 -3.91 -8.97
N ASN A 111 -2.14 -5.21 -8.70
CA ASN A 111 -3.18 -5.92 -7.97
C ASN A 111 -2.75 -6.09 -6.51
N CYS A 112 -3.36 -5.30 -5.63
CA CYS A 112 -3.07 -5.27 -4.19
C CYS A 112 -3.59 -6.47 -3.41
N GLN A 113 -4.30 -7.40 -4.07
CA GLN A 113 -4.86 -8.59 -3.43
C GLN A 113 -3.93 -9.82 -3.51
N LYS A 114 -2.78 -9.69 -4.19
CA LYS A 114 -1.78 -10.75 -4.35
C LYS A 114 -0.60 -10.57 -3.42
#